data_AF-Q1RJI0-F1
#
_entry.id   AF-Q1RJI0-F1
#
_cell.length_a   1.000
_cell.length_b   1.000
_cell.length_c   1.000
_cell.angle_alpha   90.00
_cell.angle_beta   90.00
_cell.angle_gamma   90.00
#
_symmetry.space_group_name_H-M   'P 1'
#
loop_
_entity.id
_entity.type
_entity.pdbx_description
1 polymer ?
#
loop_
_entity_poly.entity_id
_entity_poly.type
_entity_poly.pdbx_seq_one_letter_code
_entity_poly.pdbx_strand_id
1 'polypeptide(L)'
;MYQLMDIKNSGLVKTNEEVYDLLTLGANIKKDFKSYNLKYIDWQEPENNTYHVAFEVPVKNKMNIERECDIVLFVNGIPFVVIENKSPSESLDEAIFQHIRNQRSDEIPLKKLLEHLERRRKAKYRYYT
;
A
#
# COMPACT_ATOMS: atom_id res chain seq x y z
N MET A 1 7.28 -5.17 8.67
CA MET A 1 6.80 -5.54 7.32
C MET A 1 6.05 -6.88 7.36
N TYR A 2 6.67 -7.94 7.91
CA TYR A 2 6.13 -9.31 7.91
C TYR A 2 4.67 -9.45 8.39
N GLN A 3 4.28 -8.86 9.52
CA GLN A 3 2.90 -9.00 10.02
C GLN A 3 1.85 -8.30 9.13
N LEU A 4 2.19 -7.17 8.49
CA LEU A 4 1.29 -6.52 7.52
C LEU A 4 1.01 -7.42 6.31
N MET A 5 1.97 -8.28 5.92
CA MET A 5 1.83 -9.18 4.78
C MET A 5 1.04 -10.45 5.10
N ASP A 6 1.10 -10.88 6.36
CA ASP A 6 0.41 -12.05 6.87
C ASP A 6 -1.10 -11.81 7.11
N ILE A 7 -1.57 -10.57 7.04
CA ILE A 7 -3.00 -10.23 7.10
C ILE A 7 -3.77 -11.04 6.05
N LYS A 8 -4.72 -11.84 6.50
CA LYS A 8 -5.59 -12.62 5.61
C LYS A 8 -6.60 -11.68 4.98
N ASN A 9 -6.80 -11.80 3.66
CA ASN A 9 -7.86 -11.07 2.98
C ASN A 9 -9.22 -11.66 3.38
N SER A 10 -9.85 -11.05 4.38
CA SER A 10 -11.12 -11.47 4.98
C SER A 10 -12.30 -10.59 4.55
N GLY A 11 -12.11 -9.81 3.48
CA GLY A 11 -13.03 -8.76 3.03
C GLY A 11 -12.48 -7.36 3.30
N LEU A 12 -12.96 -6.36 2.55
CA LEU A 12 -12.40 -4.99 2.57
C LEU A 12 -12.42 -4.37 3.97
N VAL A 13 -13.58 -4.40 4.65
CA VAL A 13 -13.76 -3.75 5.95
C VAL A 13 -12.82 -4.36 7.00
N LYS A 14 -12.88 -5.68 7.19
CA LYS A 14 -12.07 -6.38 8.20
C LYS A 14 -10.57 -6.32 7.90
N THR A 15 -10.19 -6.42 6.63
CA THR A 15 -8.78 -6.27 6.23
C THR A 15 -8.28 -4.85 6.52
N ASN A 16 -9.11 -3.83 6.25
CA ASN A 16 -8.75 -2.43 6.53
C ASN A 16 -8.63 -2.16 8.03
N GLU A 17 -9.52 -2.73 8.85
CA GLU A 17 -9.45 -2.64 10.32
C GLU A 17 -8.15 -3.27 10.84
N GLU A 18 -7.81 -4.48 10.42
CA GLU A 18 -6.56 -5.15 10.82
C GLU A 18 -5.31 -4.36 10.38
N VAL A 19 -5.31 -3.79 9.18
CA VAL A 19 -4.22 -2.91 8.71
C VAL A 19 -4.16 -1.63 9.54
N TYR A 20 -5.31 -0.99 9.79
CA TYR A 20 -5.39 0.25 10.57
C TYR A 20 -4.85 0.05 11.99
N ASP A 21 -5.25 -1.03 12.65
CA ASP A 21 -4.77 -1.38 13.99
C ASP A 21 -3.25 -1.60 14.01
N LEU A 22 -2.70 -2.34 13.04
CA LEU A 22 -1.24 -2.50 12.95
C LEU A 22 -0.52 -1.17 12.75
N LEU A 23 -1.03 -0.31 11.86
CA LEU A 23 -0.39 0.98 11.55
C LEU A 23 -0.45 1.94 12.74
N THR A 24 -1.52 1.92 13.54
CA THR A 24 -1.73 2.86 14.64
C THR A 24 -1.21 2.35 15.99
N LEU A 25 -1.46 1.08 16.32
CA LEU A 25 -1.07 0.46 17.59
C LEU A 25 0.33 -0.16 17.54
N GLY A 26 0.83 -0.43 16.33
CA GLY A 26 2.09 -1.11 16.13
C GLY A 26 1.99 -2.63 16.26
N ALA A 27 3.12 -3.29 16.02
CA ALA A 27 3.29 -4.72 15.99
C ALA A 27 4.13 -5.19 17.18
N ASN A 28 3.63 -6.16 17.94
CA ASN A 28 4.47 -6.89 18.88
C ASN A 28 5.17 -8.03 18.13
N ILE A 29 6.47 -7.87 17.89
CA ILE A 29 7.30 -8.86 17.21
C ILE A 29 8.11 -9.60 18.28
N LYS A 30 7.96 -10.92 18.34
CA LYS A 30 8.82 -11.79 19.14
C LYS A 30 9.99 -12.24 18.28
N LYS A 31 11.21 -11.93 18.72
CA LYS A 31 12.44 -12.45 18.12
C LYS A 31 13.32 -13.01 19.22
N ASP A 32 13.71 -14.26 19.05
CA ASP A 32 14.41 -15.07 20.06
C ASP A 32 13.59 -15.15 21.37
N PHE A 33 14.07 -14.50 22.44
CA PHE A 33 13.43 -14.43 23.76
C PHE A 33 12.97 -13.01 24.14
N LYS A 34 13.02 -12.04 23.21
CA LYS A 34 12.62 -10.66 23.47
C LYS A 34 11.41 -10.26 22.63
N SER A 35 10.48 -9.53 23.25
CA SER A 35 9.38 -8.85 22.58
C SER A 35 9.77 -7.42 22.26
N TYR A 36 9.61 -7.03 21.00
CA TYR A 36 9.79 -5.66 20.54
C TYR A 36 8.44 -5.10 20.11
N ASN A 37 8.15 -3.88 20.54
CA ASN A 37 7.03 -3.11 20.00
C ASN A 37 7.56 -2.30 18.81
N LEU A 38 7.11 -2.64 17.61
CA LEU A 38 7.44 -1.94 16.37
C LEU A 38 6.29 -1.02 16.00
N LYS A 39 6.54 0.29 15.98
CA LYS A 39 5.64 1.24 15.33
C LYS A 39 5.96 1.27 13.84
N TYR A 40 4.94 1.07 13.00
CA TYR A 40 5.10 1.15 11.54
C TYR A 40 5.19 2.59 11.05
N ILE A 41 4.47 3.49 11.74
CA ILE A 41 4.41 4.91 11.47
C ILE A 41 4.64 5.64 12.78
N ASP A 42 5.51 6.63 12.76
CA ASP A 42 5.62 7.58 13.86
C ASP A 42 4.53 8.63 13.70
N TRP A 43 3.43 8.44 14.42
CA TRP A 43 2.31 9.39 14.44
C TRP A 43 2.55 10.58 15.38
N GLN A 44 3.54 10.49 16.27
CA GLN A 44 3.84 11.55 17.24
C GLN A 44 4.79 12.58 16.64
N GLU A 45 5.81 12.12 15.90
CA GLU A 45 6.79 12.94 15.20
C GLU A 45 6.83 12.50 13.72
N PRO A 46 5.91 12.99 12.87
CA PRO A 46 5.80 12.57 11.47
C PRO A 46 7.09 12.71 10.66
N GLU A 47 7.93 13.69 10.98
CA GLU A 47 9.24 13.94 10.38
C GLU A 47 10.24 12.79 10.55
N ASN A 48 10.04 11.92 11.54
CA ASN A 48 10.85 10.71 11.72
C ASN A 48 10.55 9.64 10.66
N ASN A 49 9.43 9.75 9.94
CA ASN A 49 9.10 8.82 8.87
C ASN A 49 9.87 9.15 7.59
N THR A 50 10.19 8.11 6.82
CA THR A 50 10.70 8.25 5.47
C THR A 50 9.56 8.25 4.47
N TYR A 51 9.46 9.31 3.68
CA TYR A 51 8.45 9.46 2.64
C TYR A 51 9.04 9.17 1.27
N HIS A 52 8.28 8.48 0.42
CA HIS A 52 8.67 8.28 -0.96
C HIS A 52 7.49 8.44 -1.90
N VAL A 53 7.79 8.87 -3.12
CA VAL A 53 6.86 8.81 -4.25
C VAL A 53 7.43 7.91 -5.34
N ALA A 54 6.56 7.13 -5.96
CA ALA A 54 6.86 6.42 -7.21
C ALA A 54 5.81 6.76 -8.26
N PHE A 55 6.27 6.89 -9.50
CA PHE A 55 5.44 7.12 -10.67
C PHE A 55 5.34 5.83 -11.48
N GLU A 56 4.26 5.67 -12.25
CA GLU A 56 4.08 4.60 -13.23
C GLU A 56 4.34 3.22 -12.61
N VAL A 57 3.60 2.89 -11.55
CA VAL A 57 3.82 1.69 -10.73
C VAL A 57 2.99 0.53 -11.28
N PRO A 58 3.60 -0.47 -11.94
CA PRO A 58 2.85 -1.61 -12.45
C PRO A 58 2.45 -2.55 -11.30
N VAL A 59 1.22 -3.03 -11.30
CA VAL A 59 0.70 -3.99 -10.34
C VAL A 59 -0.11 -5.06 -11.07
N LYS A 60 0.11 -6.32 -10.71
CA LYS A 60 -0.62 -7.45 -11.28
C LYS A 60 -1.82 -7.78 -10.40
N ASN A 61 -2.99 -7.83 -11.00
CA ASN A 61 -4.20 -8.28 -10.31
C ASN A 61 -4.21 -9.82 -10.12
N LYS A 62 -5.29 -10.38 -9.55
CA LYS A 62 -5.38 -11.84 -9.32
C LYS A 62 -5.32 -12.67 -10.60
N MET A 63 -5.68 -12.09 -11.75
CA MET A 63 -5.65 -12.74 -13.06
C MET A 63 -4.33 -12.53 -13.80
N ASN A 64 -3.29 -11.99 -13.13
CA ASN A 64 -2.01 -11.61 -13.73
C ASN A 64 -2.11 -10.53 -14.82
N ILE A 65 -3.22 -9.82 -14.90
CA ILE A 65 -3.35 -8.64 -15.77
C ILE A 65 -2.63 -7.49 -15.09
N GLU A 66 -1.72 -6.85 -15.82
CA GLU A 66 -0.97 -5.69 -15.35
C GLU A 66 -1.84 -4.43 -15.46
N ARG A 67 -1.77 -3.63 -14.40
CA ARG A 67 -2.41 -2.33 -14.28
C ARG A 67 -1.37 -1.38 -13.72
N GLU A 68 -1.28 -0.19 -14.29
CA GLU A 68 -0.31 0.80 -13.83
C GLU A 68 -1.03 1.85 -13.00
N CYS A 69 -0.51 2.12 -11.82
CA CYS A 69 -0.93 3.23 -10.99
C CYS A 69 -0.08 4.45 -11.34
N ASP A 70 -0.69 5.61 -11.56
CA ASP A 70 0.06 6.79 -12.00
C ASP A 70 1.05 7.26 -10.93
N ILE A 71 0.61 7.39 -9.68
CA ILE A 71 1.45 7.81 -8.56
C ILE A 71 1.10 7.00 -7.31
N VAL A 72 2.13 6.51 -6.62
CA VAL A 72 1.99 5.84 -5.32
C VAL A 72 2.87 6.53 -4.28
N LEU A 73 2.27 6.91 -3.15
CA LEU A 73 2.97 7.51 -2.01
C LEU A 73 3.23 6.47 -0.94
N PHE A 74 4.42 6.50 -0.37
CA PHE A 74 4.88 5.57 0.65
C PHE A 74 5.26 6.28 1.94
N VAL A 75 5.02 5.60 3.06
CA VAL A 75 5.55 5.95 4.38
C VAL A 75 6.30 4.74 4.92
N ASN A 76 7.59 4.89 5.21
CA ASN A 76 8.48 3.81 5.66
C ASN A 76 8.45 2.57 4.73
N GLY A 77 8.21 2.80 3.43
CA GLY A 77 8.10 1.75 2.41
C GLY A 77 6.73 1.08 2.30
N ILE A 78 5.74 1.48 3.10
CA ILE A 78 4.35 1.01 3.03
C ILE A 78 3.59 1.92 2.04
N PRO A 79 2.89 1.39 1.02
CA PRO A 79 2.02 2.20 0.18
C PRO A 79 0.85 2.74 1.01
N PHE A 80 0.63 4.04 0.97
CA PHE A 80 -0.45 4.72 1.70
C PHE A 80 -1.51 5.29 0.77
N VAL A 81 -1.06 5.87 -0.35
CA VAL A 81 -1.94 6.59 -1.27
C VAL A 81 -1.64 6.15 -2.69
N VAL A 82 -2.69 5.93 -3.47
CA VAL A 82 -2.66 5.85 -4.92
C VAL A 82 -3.36 7.08 -5.46
N ILE A 83 -2.70 7.80 -6.36
CA ILE A 83 -3.28 8.94 -7.09
C ILE A 83 -3.33 8.52 -8.55
N GLU A 84 -4.51 8.60 -9.14
CA GLU A 84 -4.76 8.33 -10.56
C GLU A 84 -5.16 9.64 -11.24
N ASN A 85 -4.46 9.98 -12.31
CA ASN A 85 -4.76 11.13 -13.15
C ASN A 85 -5.67 10.68 -14.30
N LYS A 86 -6.67 11.50 -14.59
CA LYS A 86 -7.57 11.29 -15.73
C LYS A 86 -7.55 12.50 -16.63
N SER A 87 -7.79 12.26 -17.92
CA SER A 87 -7.95 13.37 -18.87
C SER A 87 -9.06 14.29 -18.37
N PRO A 88 -8.92 15.62 -18.47
CA PRO A 88 -9.99 16.55 -18.11
C PRO A 88 -11.26 16.39 -18.96
N SER A 89 -11.18 15.64 -20.06
CA SER A 89 -12.32 15.28 -20.91
C SER A 89 -13.11 14.05 -20.41
N GLU A 90 -12.59 13.29 -19.44
CA GLU A 90 -13.31 12.16 -18.85
C GLU A 90 -14.30 12.63 -17.79
N SER A 91 -15.41 11.90 -17.63
CA SER A 91 -16.37 12.17 -16.57
C SER A 91 -15.76 11.85 -15.20
N LEU A 92 -15.92 12.77 -14.24
CA LEU A 92 -15.50 12.57 -12.86
C LEU A 92 -16.16 11.33 -12.24
N ASP A 93 -17.44 11.11 -12.52
CA ASP A 93 -18.16 9.94 -11.99
C ASP A 93 -17.56 8.65 -12.53
N GLU A 94 -17.26 8.58 -13.83
CA GLU A 94 -16.60 7.42 -14.44
C GLU A 94 -15.22 7.19 -13.84
N ALA A 95 -14.45 8.26 -13.61
CA ALA A 95 -13.15 8.19 -12.95
C ALA A 95 -13.26 7.61 -11.53
N ILE A 96 -14.23 8.09 -10.73
CA ILE A 96 -14.48 7.59 -9.37
C ILE A 96 -14.91 6.11 -9.41
N PHE A 97 -15.83 5.73 -10.30
CA PHE A 97 -16.26 4.34 -10.44
C PHE A 97 -15.12 3.42 -10.84
N GLN A 98 -14.26 3.84 -11.77
CA GLN A 98 -13.07 3.09 -12.15
C GLN A 98 -12.10 2.95 -10.97
N HIS A 99 -11.85 4.02 -10.22
CA HIS A 99 -10.96 4.02 -9.07
C HIS A 99 -11.46 3.07 -7.96
N ILE A 100 -12.76 3.13 -7.62
CA ILE A 100 -13.38 2.23 -6.64
C ILE A 100 -13.34 0.78 -7.14
N ARG A 101 -13.61 0.54 -8.43
CA ARG A 101 -13.53 -0.80 -9.02
C ARG A 101 -12.13 -1.39 -8.89
N ASN A 102 -11.09 -0.60 -9.14
CA ASN A 102 -9.70 -1.05 -9.07
C ASN A 102 -9.27 -1.49 -7.66
N GLN A 103 -9.95 -1.04 -6.61
CA GLN A 103 -9.70 -1.45 -5.22
C GLN A 103 -10.40 -2.76 -4.81
N ARG A 104 -11.24 -3.33 -5.69
CA ARG A 104 -11.94 -4.58 -5.40
C ARG A 104 -10.95 -5.73 -5.23
N SER A 105 -11.39 -6.76 -4.51
CA SER A 105 -10.53 -7.87 -4.08
C SER A 105 -9.90 -8.67 -5.23
N ASP A 106 -10.46 -8.61 -6.43
CA ASP A 106 -10.02 -9.25 -7.67
C ASP A 106 -9.07 -8.40 -8.51
N GLU A 107 -9.01 -7.09 -8.25
CA GLU A 107 -8.19 -6.12 -8.95
C GLU A 107 -6.88 -5.82 -8.19
N ILE A 108 -6.67 -4.58 -7.76
CA ILE A 108 -5.45 -4.08 -7.12
C ILE A 108 -5.76 -3.54 -5.72
N PRO A 109 -6.14 -4.39 -4.76
CA PRO A 109 -6.24 -3.94 -3.38
C PRO A 109 -4.86 -3.58 -2.84
N LEU A 110 -4.81 -2.78 -1.77
CA LEU A 110 -3.58 -2.32 -1.11
C LEU A 110 -2.56 -3.45 -0.85
N LYS A 111 -3.05 -4.65 -0.52
CA LYS A 111 -2.23 -5.85 -0.33
C LYS A 111 -1.39 -6.22 -1.57
N LYS A 112 -1.92 -6.04 -2.78
CA LYS A 112 -1.20 -6.32 -4.02
C LYS A 112 -0.07 -5.34 -4.29
N LEU A 113 -0.25 -4.07 -3.92
CA LEU A 113 0.83 -3.07 -3.95
C LEU A 113 1.97 -3.46 -2.99
N LEU A 114 1.64 -3.87 -1.77
CA LEU A 114 2.61 -4.40 -0.80
C LEU A 114 3.38 -5.62 -1.34
N GLU A 115 2.69 -6.60 -1.92
CA GLU A 115 3.31 -7.79 -2.53
C GLU A 115 4.22 -7.45 -3.73
N HIS A 116 3.86 -6.44 -4.52
CA HIS A 116 4.65 -6.04 -5.69
C HIS A 116 5.99 -5.40 -5.31
N LEU A 117 6.02 -4.60 -4.25
CA LEU A 117 7.21 -3.84 -3.85
C LEU A 117 8.31 -4.72 -3.26
N GLU A 118 7.95 -5.79 -2.55
CA GLU A 118 8.96 -6.77 -2.10
C GLU A 118 9.66 -7.45 -3.26
N ARG A 119 8.90 -7.84 -4.30
CA ARG A 119 9.46 -8.47 -5.50
C ARG A 119 10.37 -7.51 -6.27
N ARG A 120 10.12 -6.20 -6.15
CA ARG A 120 10.83 -5.13 -6.87
C ARG A 120 11.78 -4.30 -6.01
N ARG A 121 12.15 -4.76 -4.81
CA ARG A 121 13.23 -4.17 -4.00
C ARG A 121 14.61 -4.14 -4.71
N LYS A 122 14.69 -4.65 -5.96
CA LYS A 122 15.82 -4.60 -6.92
C LYS A 122 15.58 -3.73 -8.16
N ALA A 123 14.41 -3.10 -8.32
CA ALA A 123 14.07 -2.29 -9.49
C ALA A 123 14.13 -0.79 -9.17
N LYS A 124 14.77 -0.02 -10.05
CA LYS A 124 14.86 1.43 -10.01
C LYS A 124 13.47 2.05 -10.20
N TYR A 125 12.71 2.26 -9.12
CA TYR A 125 11.73 3.35 -9.12
C TYR A 125 12.51 4.66 -8.98
N ARG A 126 12.08 5.72 -9.65
CA ARG A 126 12.57 7.07 -9.35
C ARG A 126 11.99 7.45 -7.99
N TYR A 127 12.64 6.99 -6.92
CA TYR A 127 12.38 7.45 -5.57
C TYR A 127 12.79 8.92 -5.51
N TYR A 128 11.82 9.79 -5.32
CA TYR A 128 12.10 11.14 -4.83
C TYR A 128 11.83 11.10 -3.32
N THR A 129 12.85 11.47 -2.55
CA THR A 129 12.81 11.69 -1.10
C THR A 129 12.73 13.17 -0.83
#